data_AF-A0A345QJQ9-F1
#
_entry.id   AF-A0A345QJQ9-F1
#
_cell.length_a   1.000
_cell.length_b   1.000
_cell.length_c   1.000
_cell.angle_alpha   90.00
_cell.angle_beta   90.00
_cell.angle_gamma   90.00
#
_symmetry.space_group_name_H-M   'P 1'
#
loop_
_entity.id
_entity.type
_entity.pdbx_description
1 polymer ?
#
loop_
_entity_poly.entity_id
_entity_poly.type
_entity_poly.pdbx_seq_one_letter_code
_entity_poly.pdbx_strand_id
1 'polypeptide(L)' 'MAVTRSNSGLDVVLDAGRSIFHQTLDQIRQALAKRKVYRATFFELAGLTDRELKDLGIPRSNIKRIAKEAAYDC' A
#
# COMPACT_ATOMS: atom_id res chain seq x y z
N MET A 1 24.68 -43.91 -14.22
CA MET A 1 23.97 -43.10 -15.23
C MET A 1 22.66 -42.65 -14.60
N ALA A 2 22.57 -41.42 -14.10
CA ALA A 2 21.39 -40.91 -13.40
C ALA A 2 20.53 -40.12 -14.39
N VAL A 3 19.39 -40.68 -14.81
CA VAL A 3 18.40 -39.95 -15.61
C VAL A 3 17.31 -39.49 -14.65
N THR A 4 17.52 -38.35 -14.01
CA THR A 4 16.45 -37.62 -13.34
C THR A 4 15.56 -37.03 -14.44
N ARG A 5 14.52 -37.77 -14.83
CA ARG A 5 13.49 -37.28 -15.75
C ARG A 5 12.62 -36.29 -14.98
N SER A 6 13.07 -35.04 -14.89
CA SER A 6 12.27 -33.93 -14.37
C SER A 6 11.02 -33.76 -15.24
N ASN A 7 9.85 -33.84 -14.61
CA ASN A 7 8.55 -33.69 -15.26
C ASN A 7 8.26 -32.19 -15.44
N SER A 8 8.96 -31.59 -16.39
CA SER A 8 9.06 -30.15 -16.68
C SER A 8 7.72 -29.42 -16.81
N GLY A 9 6.62 -30.13 -17.09
CA GLY A 9 5.28 -29.54 -17.16
C GLY A 9 4.71 -29.10 -15.79
N LEU A 10 5.05 -29.79 -14.69
CA LEU A 10 4.55 -29.43 -13.36
C LEU A 10 5.32 -28.23 -12.78
N ASP A 11 6.62 -28.16 -13.03
CA ASP A 11 7.47 -27.07 -12.54
C ASP A 11 7.08 -25.72 -13.19
N VAL A 12 6.75 -25.71 -14.49
CA VAL A 12 6.31 -24.49 -15.20
C VAL A 12 4.96 -23.97 -14.66
N VAL A 13 4.02 -24.86 -14.33
CA VAL A 13 2.72 -24.47 -13.76
C VAL A 13 2.89 -23.93 -12.33
N LEU A 14 3.77 -24.55 -11.54
CA LEU A 14 4.06 -24.13 -10.18
C LEU A 14 4.76 -22.76 -10.15
N ASP A 15 5.71 -22.54 -11.04
CA ASP A 15 6.44 -21.27 -11.18
C ASP A 15 5.55 -20.14 -11.72
N ALA A 16 4.68 -20.45 -12.69
CA ALA A 16 3.66 -19.51 -13.17
C ALA A 16 2.73 -19.09 -12.02
N GLY A 17 2.26 -20.05 -11.21
CA GLY A 17 1.45 -19.77 -10.02
C GLY A 17 2.19 -18.93 -8.98
N ARG A 18 3.47 -19.21 -8.73
CA ARG A 18 4.33 -18.48 -7.79
C ARG A 18 4.52 -17.02 -8.23
N SER A 19 4.71 -16.77 -9.53
CA SER A 19 4.90 -15.41 -10.05
C SER A 19 3.65 -14.52 -9.90
N ILE A 20 2.47 -15.06 -10.17
CA ILE A 20 1.18 -14.38 -9.99
C ILE A 20 0.94 -14.08 -8.51
N PHE A 21 1.25 -15.04 -7.64
CA PHE A 21 1.15 -14.86 -6.20
C PHE A 21 2.07 -13.74 -5.68
N HIS A 22 3.31 -13.65 -6.15
CA HIS A 22 4.21 -12.56 -5.75
C HIS A 22 3.72 -11.20 -6.22
N GLN A 23 3.27 -11.09 -7.49
CA GLN A 23 2.75 -9.84 -8.04
C GLN A 23 1.51 -9.34 -7.26
N THR A 24 0.59 -10.23 -6.93
CA THR A 24 -0.61 -9.88 -6.16
C THR A 24 -0.28 -9.49 -4.72
N LEU A 25 0.65 -10.18 -4.06
CA LEU A 25 1.11 -9.80 -2.73
C LEU A 25 1.75 -8.41 -2.71
N ASP A 26 2.54 -8.08 -3.72
CA ASP A 26 3.21 -6.78 -3.79
C ASP A 26 2.20 -5.63 -4.02
N GLN A 27 1.17 -5.85 -4.84
CA GLN A 27 0.07 -4.89 -4.99
C GLN A 27 -0.70 -4.68 -3.68
N ILE A 28 -0.97 -5.74 -2.93
CA ILE A 28 -1.64 -5.67 -1.62
C ILE A 28 -0.77 -4.90 -0.61
N ARG A 29 0.53 -5.20 -0.56
CA ARG A 29 1.48 -4.50 0.32
C ARG A 29 1.52 -3.01 0.02
N GLN A 30 1.57 -2.63 -1.26
CA GLN A 30 1.52 -1.22 -1.67
C GLN A 30 0.19 -0.56 -1.24
N ALA A 31 -0.94 -1.22 -1.44
CA ALA A 31 -2.24 -0.69 -1.03
C ALA A 31 -2.33 -0.50 0.50
N LEU A 32 -1.80 -1.44 1.28
CA LEU A 32 -1.73 -1.35 2.74
C LEU A 32 -0.81 -0.22 3.19
N ALA A 33 0.34 -0.04 2.54
CA ALA A 33 1.26 1.05 2.83
C ALA A 33 0.58 2.41 2.61
N LYS A 34 -0.07 2.63 1.46
CA LYS A 34 -0.83 3.86 1.17
C LYS A 34 -1.95 4.09 2.20
N ARG A 35 -2.69 3.03 2.56
CA ARG A 35 -3.75 3.11 3.57
C ARG A 35 -3.21 3.46 4.96
N LYS A 36 -2.01 2.98 5.31
CA LYS A 36 -1.33 3.32 6.57
C LYS A 36 -0.98 4.81 6.60
N VAL A 37 -0.38 5.34 5.52
CA VAL A 37 -0.06 6.77 5.39
C VAL A 37 -1.31 7.62 5.52
N TYR A 38 -2.36 7.32 4.74
CA TYR A 38 -3.63 8.05 4.81
C TYR A 38 -4.19 8.13 6.23
N ARG A 39 -4.24 6.98 6.92
CA ARG A 39 -4.80 6.91 8.28
C ARG A 39 -3.93 7.67 9.27
N ALA A 40 -2.60 7.52 9.20
CA ALA A 40 -1.68 8.24 10.07
C ALA A 40 -1.87 9.76 9.93
N THR A 41 -1.76 10.27 8.70
CA THR A 41 -1.94 11.71 8.41
C THR A 41 -3.31 12.21 8.83
N PHE A 42 -4.37 11.44 8.56
CA PHE A 42 -5.73 11.81 8.97
C PHE A 42 -5.86 11.89 10.49
N PHE A 43 -5.37 10.89 11.24
CA PHE A 43 -5.48 10.89 12.70
C PHE A 43 -4.64 11.98 13.35
N GLU A 44 -3.42 12.21 12.86
CA GLU A 44 -2.56 13.28 13.34
C GLU A 44 -3.24 14.64 13.15
N LEU A 45 -3.70 14.95 11.95
CA LEU A 45 -4.37 16.23 11.67
C LEU A 45 -5.75 16.36 12.34
N ALA A 46 -6.52 15.27 12.45
CA ALA A 46 -7.81 15.28 13.11
C ALA A 46 -7.69 15.42 14.64
N GLY A 47 -6.56 14.99 15.20
CA GLY A 47 -6.24 15.17 16.62
C GLY A 47 -5.86 16.59 17.00
N LEU A 48 -5.48 17.42 16.02
CA LEU A 48 -5.18 18.83 16.25
C LEU A 48 -6.43 19.64 16.60
N THR A 49 -6.23 20.63 17.45
CA THR A 49 -7.24 21.63 17.81
C THR A 49 -7.48 22.61 16.67
N ASP A 50 -8.63 23.30 16.69
CA ASP A 50 -8.96 24.29 15.66
C ASP A 50 -7.94 25.45 15.61
N ARG A 51 -7.28 25.76 16.73
CA ARG A 51 -6.21 26.77 16.78
C ARG A 51 -4.95 26.28 16.08
N GLU A 52 -4.48 25.08 16.40
CA GLU A 52 -3.30 24.49 15.75
C GLU A 52 -3.52 24.34 14.24
N LEU A 53 -4.71 23.90 13.83
CA LEU A 53 -5.09 23.84 12.42
C LEU A 53 -5.11 25.22 11.76
N LYS A 54 -5.59 26.25 12.46
CA LYS A 54 -5.59 27.63 11.97
C LYS A 54 -4.17 28.19 11.85
N ASP A 55 -3.29 27.88 12.79
CA ASP A 55 -1.89 28.30 12.78
C ASP A 55 -1.14 27.66 11.59
N LEU A 56 -1.49 26.42 11.23
CA LEU A 56 -1.02 25.75 10.01
C LEU A 56 -1.72 26.23 8.73
N GLY A 57 -2.78 27.04 8.82
CA GLY A 57 -3.59 27.48 7.69
C GLY A 57 -4.42 26.35 7.05
N ILE A 58 -4.72 25.27 7.77
CA ILE A 58 -5.43 24.09 7.26
C ILE A 58 -6.87 24.09 7.79
N PRO A 59 -7.90 24.25 6.93
CA PRO A 59 -9.28 24.08 7.36
C PRO A 59 -9.60 22.59 7.59
N ARG A 60 -10.44 22.27 8.59
CA ARG A 60 -10.80 20.87 8.93
C ARG A 60 -11.38 20.07 7.75
N SER A 61 -12.10 20.73 6.85
CA SER A 61 -12.62 20.11 5.62
C SER A 61 -11.52 19.60 4.69
N ASN A 62 -10.33 20.21 4.71
CA ASN A 62 -9.19 19.81 3.87
C ASN A 62 -8.40 18.63 4.41
N ILE A 63 -8.57 18.24 5.69
CA ILE A 63 -7.80 17.14 6.29
C ILE A 63 -7.91 15.85 5.48
N LYS A 64 -9.12 15.49 5.04
CA LYS A 64 -9.34 14.29 4.20
C LYS A 64 -8.64 14.39 2.85
N ARG A 65 -8.62 15.59 2.25
CA ARG A 65 -7.95 15.83 0.97
C ARG A 65 -6.44 15.69 1.12
N ILE A 66 -5.85 16.35 2.12
CA ILE A 66 -4.41 16.32 2.40
C ILE A 66 -3.94 14.90 2.73
N ALA A 67 -4.69 14.18 3.56
CA ALA A 67 -4.37 12.79 3.88
C ALA A 67 -4.41 11.87 2.65
N LYS A 68 -5.31 12.14 1.70
CA LYS A 68 -5.37 11.41 0.43
C LYS A 68 -4.19 11.76 -0.46
N GLU A 69 -3.88 13.03 -0.61
CA GLU A 69 -2.74 13.53 -1.38
C GLU A 69 -1.43 12.93 -0.87
N ALA A 70 -1.19 12.96 0.44
CA ALA A 70 -0.03 12.35 1.08
C ALA A 70 0.11 10.83 0.84
N ALA A 71 -1.00 10.12 0.63
CA ALA A 71 -1.01 8.66 0.47
C ALA A 71 -0.96 8.20 -0.99
N TYR A 72 -1.38 9.04 -1.94
CA TYR A 72 -1.61 8.61 -3.33
C TYR A 72 -0.91 9.48 -4.40
N ASP A 73 -0.52 10.72 -4.10
CA ASP A 73 0.06 11.66 -5.06
C ASP A 73 1.61 11.71 -5.00
N CYS A 74 2.24 10.57 -4.69
CA CYS A 74 3.69 10.38 -4.65
C CYS A 74 4.24 9.54 -5.81
#